data_AF-A0A455UA02-F1
#
_entry.id   AF-A0A455UA02-F1
#
_cell.length_a   1.000
_cell.length_b   1.000
_cell.length_c   1.000
_cell.angle_alpha   90.00
_cell.angle_beta   90.00
_cell.angle_gamma   90.00
#
_symmetry.space_group_name_H-M   'P 1'
#
loop_
_entity.id
_entity.type
_entity.pdbx_description
1 polymer ?
#
loop_
_entity_poly.entity_id
_entity_poly.type
_entity_poly.pdbx_seq_one_letter_code
_entity_poly.pdbx_strand_id
1 'polypeptide(L)'
;MVWIGLSFFLVGLEQALFPMGELMATQLTSQAFLPALAAGAERHWSDYYWVYIFAFAIGASTTIAEPSLIAVSLKAGEISGGTIDPLMLRIAVALGMAFGITLGSWRIVMGWPLQWFVFAAYVLVIIQTLRSPRAIIPLAFDSGASQRRQSPFLLLLH
;
A
#
# COMPACT_ATOMS: atom_id res chain seq x y z
N MET A 1 -22.05 -21.59 7.52
CA MET A 1 -22.35 -20.27 8.11
C MET A 1 -21.39 -19.18 7.64
N VAL A 2 -20.07 -19.36 7.76
CA VAL A 2 -19.06 -18.35 7.35
C VAL A 2 -19.15 -17.98 5.86
N TRP A 3 -19.27 -18.95 4.96
CA TRP A 3 -19.38 -18.69 3.51
C TRP A 3 -20.60 -17.85 3.14
N ILE A 4 -21.72 -18.01 3.84
CA ILE A 4 -22.93 -17.21 3.63
C ILE A 4 -22.66 -15.76 4.05
N GLY A 5 -22.07 -15.55 5.24
CA GLY A 5 -21.69 -14.22 5.71
C GLY A 5 -20.66 -13.54 4.80
N LEU A 6 -19.65 -14.28 4.34
CA LEU A 6 -18.66 -13.79 3.38
C LEU A 6 -19.31 -13.43 2.04
N SER A 7 -20.23 -14.26 1.53
CA SER A 7 -20.96 -13.97 0.29
C SER A 7 -21.79 -12.69 0.41
N PHE A 8 -22.54 -12.51 1.51
CA PHE A 8 -23.30 -11.27 1.73
C PHE A 8 -22.40 -10.05 1.89
N PHE A 9 -21.25 -10.18 2.58
CA PHE A 9 -20.27 -9.11 2.71
C PHE A 9 -19.65 -8.72 1.35
N LEU A 10 -19.27 -9.69 0.54
CA LEU A 10 -18.73 -9.44 -0.81
C LEU A 10 -19.76 -8.76 -1.71
N VAL A 11 -21.02 -9.23 -1.70
CA VAL A 11 -22.11 -8.60 -2.46
C VAL A 11 -22.36 -7.16 -1.98
N GLY A 12 -22.32 -6.90 -0.66
CA GLY A 12 -22.45 -5.55 -0.11
C GLY A 12 -21.29 -4.64 -0.51
N LEU A 13 -20.05 -5.14 -0.50
CA LEU A 13 -18.88 -4.40 -0.98
C LEU A 13 -18.97 -4.06 -2.47
N GLU A 14 -19.37 -5.03 -3.29
CA GLU A 14 -19.51 -4.87 -4.73
C GLU A 14 -20.60 -3.84 -5.08
N GLN A 15 -21.68 -3.76 -4.30
CA GLN A 15 -22.76 -2.80 -4.56
C GLN A 15 -22.50 -1.41 -3.98
N ALA A 16 -21.71 -1.29 -2.90
CA ALA A 16 -21.49 0.00 -2.23
C ALA A 16 -20.12 0.61 -2.54
N LEU A 17 -19.05 -0.16 -2.34
CA LEU A 17 -17.69 0.37 -2.33
C LEU A 17 -17.08 0.47 -3.73
N PHE A 18 -17.33 -0.51 -4.60
CA PHE A 18 -16.80 -0.48 -5.97
C PHE A 18 -17.43 0.63 -6.83
N PRO A 19 -18.76 0.85 -6.83
CA PRO A 19 -19.37 1.91 -7.62
C PRO A 19 -18.93 3.29 -7.14
N MET A 20 -18.74 3.46 -5.83
CA MET A 20 -18.15 4.68 -5.27
C MET A 20 -16.72 4.90 -5.78
N GLY A 21 -15.89 3.86 -5.78
CA GLY A 21 -14.53 3.95 -6.32
C GLY A 21 -14.50 4.30 -7.80
N GLU A 22 -15.38 3.69 -8.61
CA GLU A 22 -15.50 3.96 -10.04
C GLU A 22 -15.99 5.39 -10.32
N LEU A 23 -16.97 5.88 -9.56
CA LEU A 23 -17.42 7.27 -9.65
C LEU A 23 -16.31 8.26 -9.29
N MET A 24 -15.53 7.98 -8.25
CA MET A 24 -14.39 8.83 -7.89
C MET A 24 -13.31 8.83 -8.98
N ALA A 25 -12.99 7.66 -9.53
CA ALA A 25 -12.02 7.55 -10.61
C ALA A 25 -12.47 8.29 -11.88
N THR A 26 -13.74 8.12 -12.30
CA THR A 26 -14.30 8.79 -13.48
C THR A 26 -14.34 10.31 -13.31
N GLN A 27 -14.64 10.82 -12.11
CA GLN A 27 -14.56 12.25 -11.80
C GLN A 27 -13.13 12.78 -11.90
N LEU A 28 -12.15 12.06 -11.35
CA LEU A 28 -10.73 12.44 -11.41
C LEU A 28 -10.14 12.38 -12.82
N THR A 29 -10.71 11.56 -13.70
CA THR A 29 -10.35 11.48 -15.13
C THR A 29 -11.27 12.30 -16.04
N SER A 30 -12.16 13.13 -15.50
CA SER A 30 -13.08 13.93 -16.29
C SER A 30 -12.38 15.11 -16.98
N GLN A 31 -13.00 15.66 -18.02
CA GLN A 31 -12.45 16.78 -18.80
C GLN A 31 -12.20 18.04 -17.95
N ALA A 32 -12.90 18.19 -16.82
CA ALA A 32 -12.69 19.29 -15.87
C ALA A 32 -11.33 19.21 -15.16
N PHE A 33 -10.84 17.99 -14.88
CA PHE A 33 -9.55 17.75 -14.25
C PHE A 33 -8.43 17.47 -15.26
N LEU A 34 -8.78 17.11 -16.50
CA LEU A 34 -7.85 16.85 -17.61
C LEU A 34 -8.07 17.81 -18.81
N PRO A 35 -7.97 19.14 -18.64
CA PRO A 35 -8.25 20.10 -19.71
C PRO A 35 -7.32 19.97 -20.93
N ALA A 36 -6.08 19.48 -20.73
CA ALA A 36 -5.13 19.22 -21.81
C ALA A 36 -5.61 18.11 -22.77
N LEU A 37 -6.31 17.10 -22.26
CA LEU A 37 -6.88 16.02 -23.06
C LEU A 37 -8.06 16.51 -23.92
N ALA A 38 -8.80 17.52 -23.45
CA ALA A 38 -9.91 18.13 -24.18
C ALA A 38 -9.44 19.03 -25.35
N ALA A 39 -8.22 19.54 -25.29
CA ALA A 39 -7.62 20.38 -26.34
C ALA A 39 -6.97 19.59 -27.49
N GLY A 40 -7.02 18.25 -27.47
CA GLY A 40 -6.34 17.40 -28.46
C GLY A 40 -4.81 17.44 -28.37
N ALA A 41 -4.27 17.95 -27.27
CA ALA A 41 -2.83 17.95 -27.01
C ALA A 41 -2.32 16.52 -26.74
N GLU A 42 -1.04 16.27 -27.03
CA GLU A 42 -0.42 14.98 -26.70
C GLU A 42 -0.56 14.67 -25.22
N ARG A 43 -0.97 13.43 -24.92
CA ARG A 43 -1.22 12.96 -23.55
C ARG A 43 0.08 13.01 -22.76
N HIS A 44 0.23 14.00 -21.89
CA HIS A 44 1.43 14.16 -21.08
C HIS A 44 1.18 13.62 -19.66
N TRP A 45 2.23 13.10 -19.02
CA TRP A 45 2.11 12.51 -17.68
C TRP A 45 1.67 13.52 -16.63
N SER A 46 1.99 14.81 -16.82
CA SER A 46 1.59 15.89 -15.91
C SER A 46 0.08 16.10 -15.84
N ASP A 47 -0.66 15.70 -16.88
CA ASP A 47 -2.09 15.93 -16.96
C ASP A 47 -2.83 15.13 -15.89
N TYR A 48 -2.30 13.95 -15.53
CA TYR A 48 -2.87 13.05 -14.54
C TYR A 48 -2.42 13.35 -13.10
N TYR A 49 -1.90 14.55 -12.84
CA TYR A 49 -1.40 14.95 -11.51
C TYR A 49 -2.41 14.72 -10.37
N TRP A 50 -3.69 15.02 -10.60
CA TRP A 50 -4.75 14.80 -9.61
C TRP A 50 -4.96 13.31 -9.27
N VAL A 51 -4.80 12.44 -10.27
CA VAL A 51 -4.86 10.98 -10.06
C VAL A 51 -3.70 10.54 -9.16
N TYR A 52 -2.50 11.11 -9.35
CA TYR A 52 -1.33 10.78 -8.55
C TYR A 52 -1.43 11.24 -7.10
N ILE A 53 -1.94 12.46 -6.85
CA ILE A 53 -2.24 12.92 -5.49
C ILE A 53 -3.29 12.04 -4.84
N PHE A 54 -4.37 11.71 -5.56
CA PHE A 54 -5.43 10.88 -5.00
C PHE A 54 -4.91 9.48 -4.63
N ALA A 55 -4.14 8.85 -5.52
CA ALA A 55 -3.48 7.58 -5.27
C ALA A 55 -2.55 7.64 -4.05
N PHE A 56 -1.79 8.73 -3.91
CA PHE A 56 -0.93 8.97 -2.76
C PHE A 56 -1.73 9.09 -1.46
N ALA A 57 -2.77 9.92 -1.47
CA ALA A 57 -3.60 10.18 -0.30
C ALA A 57 -4.34 8.94 0.18
N ILE A 58 -4.92 8.17 -0.74
CA ILE A 58 -5.57 6.89 -0.42
C ILE A 58 -4.55 5.89 0.11
N GLY A 59 -3.38 5.76 -0.53
CA GLY A 59 -2.33 4.87 -0.07
C GLY A 59 -1.79 5.21 1.32
N ALA A 60 -1.59 6.49 1.59
CA ALA A 60 -1.18 6.96 2.92
C ALA A 60 -2.29 6.73 3.96
N SER A 61 -3.54 7.05 3.61
CA SER A 61 -4.69 6.94 4.50
C SER A 61 -4.95 5.50 4.95
N THR A 62 -4.95 4.54 4.02
CA THR A 62 -5.16 3.12 4.34
C THR A 62 -4.05 2.58 5.22
N THR A 63 -2.79 2.94 4.94
CA THR A 63 -1.64 2.50 5.73
C THR A 63 -1.64 3.10 7.14
N ILE A 64 -1.97 4.40 7.28
CA ILE A 64 -2.06 5.05 8.60
C ILE A 64 -3.19 4.44 9.43
N ALA A 65 -4.31 4.13 8.79
CA ALA A 65 -5.50 3.54 9.43
C ALA A 65 -5.36 2.04 9.71
N GLU A 66 -4.35 1.37 9.14
CA GLU A 66 -4.17 -0.08 9.27
C GLU A 66 -3.93 -0.48 10.74
N PRO A 67 -4.85 -1.24 11.38
CA PRO A 67 -4.74 -1.59 12.79
C PRO A 67 -3.49 -2.43 13.10
N SER A 68 -3.08 -3.27 12.15
CA SER A 68 -1.88 -4.10 12.25
C SER A 68 -0.61 -3.24 12.38
N LEU A 69 -0.49 -2.19 11.56
CA LEU A 69 0.65 -1.28 11.61
C LEU A 69 0.66 -0.48 12.92
N ILE A 70 -0.51 -0.07 13.42
CA ILE A 70 -0.62 0.57 14.73
C ILE A 70 -0.06 -0.34 15.82
N ALA A 71 -0.49 -1.60 15.87
CA ALA A 71 -0.02 -2.56 16.86
C ALA A 71 1.50 -2.82 16.77
N VAL A 72 2.04 -3.01 15.56
CA VAL A 72 3.47 -3.24 15.35
C VAL A 72 4.29 -2.01 15.77
N SER A 73 3.83 -0.81 15.43
CA SER A 73 4.55 0.41 15.76
C SER A 73 4.60 0.69 17.26
N LEU A 74 3.51 0.43 17.98
CA LEU A 74 3.47 0.52 19.44
C LEU A 74 4.43 -0.50 20.05
N LYS A 75 4.42 -1.74 19.54
CA LYS A 75 5.33 -2.78 20.04
C LYS A 75 6.79 -2.44 19.80
N ALA A 76 7.11 -1.88 18.63
CA ALA A 76 8.46 -1.41 18.30
C ALA A 76 8.93 -0.30 19.25
N GLY A 77 8.06 0.63 19.64
CA GLY A 77 8.37 1.66 20.63
C GLY A 77 8.66 1.09 22.03
N GLU A 78 7.84 0.13 22.48
CA GLU A 78 8.03 -0.56 23.77
C GLU A 78 9.35 -1.32 23.84
N ILE A 79 9.66 -2.15 22.82
CA ILE A 79 10.88 -2.98 22.80
C ILE A 79 12.15 -2.13 22.61
N SER A 80 12.02 -0.94 22.02
CA SER A 80 13.14 -0.03 21.77
C SER A 80 13.43 0.92 22.95
N GLY A 81 12.73 0.76 24.08
CA GLY A 81 12.91 1.61 25.27
C GLY A 81 12.59 3.09 25.01
N GLY A 82 11.68 3.38 24.08
CA GLY A 82 11.31 4.75 23.70
C GLY A 82 12.20 5.42 22.66
N THR A 83 13.20 4.73 22.10
CA THR A 83 14.06 5.28 21.04
C THR A 83 13.32 5.43 19.70
N ILE A 84 12.33 4.59 19.43
CA ILE A 84 11.51 4.63 18.22
C ILE A 84 10.14 5.22 18.58
N ASP A 85 9.79 6.35 17.97
CA ASP A 85 8.45 6.91 18.07
C ASP A 85 7.47 6.09 17.17
N PRO A 86 6.41 5.48 17.74
CA PRO A 86 5.41 4.74 16.99
C PRO A 86 4.76 5.53 15.85
N LEU A 87 4.52 6.83 16.06
CA LEU A 87 3.91 7.71 15.06
C LEU A 87 4.87 7.99 13.91
N MET A 88 6.16 8.24 14.19
CA MET A 88 7.15 8.42 13.13
C MET A 88 7.35 7.15 12.30
N LEU A 89 7.36 5.98 12.95
CA LEU A 89 7.44 4.71 12.25
C LEU A 89 6.22 4.50 11.33
N ARG A 90 5.01 4.82 11.79
CA ARG A 90 3.78 4.74 10.98
C ARG A 90 3.82 5.68 9.79
N ILE A 91 4.22 6.94 9.99
CA ILE A 91 4.32 7.92 8.90
C ILE A 91 5.36 7.48 7.87
N ALA A 92 6.52 6.98 8.32
CA ALA A 92 7.56 6.50 7.41
C ALA A 92 7.06 5.36 6.51
N VAL A 93 6.37 4.37 7.09
CA VAL A 93 5.78 3.26 6.34
C VAL A 93 4.67 3.74 5.40
N ALA A 94 3.78 4.61 5.88
CA ALA A 94 2.69 5.16 5.09
C ALA A 94 3.18 5.96 3.89
N LEU A 95 4.23 6.77 4.05
CA LEU A 95 4.84 7.49 2.94
C LEU A 95 5.45 6.52 1.92
N GLY A 96 6.19 5.50 2.37
CA GLY A 96 6.75 4.48 1.47
C GLY A 96 5.69 3.77 0.63
N MET A 97 4.59 3.37 1.27
CA MET A 97 3.45 2.73 0.59
C MET A 97 2.74 3.69 -0.37
N ALA A 98 2.48 4.93 0.05
CA ALA A 98 1.86 5.95 -0.79
C ALA A 98 2.69 6.24 -2.05
N PHE A 99 4.02 6.40 -1.92
CA PHE A 99 4.92 6.55 -3.07
C PHE A 99 4.89 5.34 -3.99
N GLY A 100 4.87 4.11 -3.45
CA GLY A 100 4.77 2.89 -4.24
C GLY A 100 3.48 2.81 -5.06
N ILE A 101 2.34 3.16 -4.44
CA ILE A 101 1.03 3.19 -5.10
C ILE A 101 1.02 4.26 -6.20
N THR A 102 1.47 5.49 -5.90
CA THR A 102 1.55 6.57 -6.88
C THR A 102 2.45 6.23 -8.06
N LEU A 103 3.62 5.60 -7.82
CA LEU A 103 4.52 5.14 -8.86
C LEU A 103 3.87 4.05 -9.73
N GLY A 104 3.11 3.14 -9.11
CA GLY A 104 2.30 2.15 -9.82
C GLY A 104 1.22 2.77 -10.70
N SER A 105 0.51 3.78 -10.19
CA SER A 105 -0.48 4.56 -10.95
C SER A 105 0.16 5.29 -12.13
N TRP A 106 1.31 5.94 -11.91
CA TRP A 106 2.08 6.58 -12.98
C TRP A 106 2.48 5.58 -14.07
N ARG A 107 2.97 4.40 -13.68
CA ARG A 107 3.29 3.31 -14.61
C ARG A 107 2.09 2.86 -15.44
N ILE A 108 0.91 2.73 -14.83
CA ILE A 108 -0.32 2.35 -15.54
C ILE A 108 -0.66 3.39 -16.61
N VAL A 109 -0.57 4.68 -16.26
CA VAL A 109 -0.85 5.79 -17.20
C VAL A 109 0.15 5.82 -18.35
N MET A 110 1.44 5.65 -18.06
CA MET A 110 2.51 5.70 -19.08
C MET A 110 2.62 4.42 -19.92
N GLY A 111 1.99 3.33 -19.52
CA GLY A 111 2.03 2.05 -20.25
C GLY A 111 3.39 1.36 -20.24
N TRP A 112 4.29 1.72 -19.32
CA TRP A 112 5.65 1.17 -19.30
C TRP A 112 5.69 -0.31 -18.86
N PRO A 113 6.63 -1.11 -19.40
CA PRO A 113 6.76 -2.52 -19.05
C PRO A 113 7.01 -2.74 -17.55
N LEU A 114 6.25 -3.66 -16.95
CA LEU A 114 6.33 -3.96 -15.51
C LEU A 114 7.73 -4.47 -15.09
N GLN A 115 8.44 -5.17 -15.98
CA GLN A 115 9.75 -5.77 -15.71
C GLN A 115 10.77 -4.78 -15.15
N TRP A 116 10.79 -3.53 -15.64
CA TRP A 116 11.75 -2.51 -15.19
C TRP A 116 11.48 -2.04 -13.77
N PHE A 117 10.21 -1.94 -13.39
CA PHE A 117 9.81 -1.54 -12.04
C PHE A 117 10.08 -2.64 -11.02
N VAL A 118 9.80 -3.88 -11.40
CA VAL A 118 10.11 -5.05 -10.55
C VAL A 118 11.62 -5.15 -10.36
N PHE A 119 12.40 -5.02 -11.43
CA PHE A 119 13.86 -5.02 -11.35
C PHE A 119 14.40 -3.91 -10.43
N ALA A 120 13.92 -2.67 -10.61
CA ALA A 120 14.32 -1.55 -9.76
C ALA A 120 13.96 -1.77 -8.27
N ALA A 121 12.76 -2.30 -8.00
CA ALA A 121 12.34 -2.64 -6.65
C ALA A 121 13.24 -3.73 -6.02
N TYR A 122 13.61 -4.75 -6.78
CA TYR A 122 14.55 -5.78 -6.33
C TYR A 122 15.93 -5.21 -6.00
N VAL A 123 16.47 -4.37 -6.88
CA VAL A 123 17.77 -3.70 -6.65
C VAL A 123 17.71 -2.87 -5.37
N LEU A 124 16.62 -2.13 -5.16
CA LEU A 124 16.42 -1.31 -3.96
C LEU A 124 16.41 -2.20 -2.70
N VAL A 125 15.67 -3.31 -2.71
CA VAL A 125 15.64 -4.27 -1.60
C VAL A 125 17.03 -4.86 -1.33
N ILE A 126 17.79 -5.21 -2.37
CA ILE A 126 19.15 -5.74 -2.22
C ILE A 126 20.05 -4.70 -1.56
N ILE A 127 20.03 -3.45 -2.02
CA ILE A 127 20.84 -2.36 -1.44
C ILE A 127 20.48 -2.15 0.04
N GLN A 128 19.18 -2.14 0.37
CA GLN A 128 18.70 -2.03 1.75
C GLN A 128 19.16 -3.22 2.60
N THR A 129 19.15 -4.43 2.04
CA THR A 129 19.61 -5.64 2.73
C THR A 129 21.12 -5.57 3.03
N LEU A 130 21.93 -5.09 2.08
CA LEU A 130 23.38 -4.96 2.25
C LEU A 130 23.76 -3.92 3.32
N ARG A 131 22.92 -2.89 3.52
CA ARG A 131 23.10 -1.88 4.56
C ARG A 131 22.51 -2.26 5.92
N SER A 132 21.74 -3.34 5.99
CA SER A 132 21.10 -3.79 7.23
C SER A 132 22.05 -4.65 8.07
N PRO A 133 22.18 -4.40 9.40
CA PRO A 133 22.90 -5.28 10.30
C PRO A 133 22.39 -6.73 10.23
N ARG A 134 23.31 -7.72 10.22
CA ARG A 134 22.99 -9.16 10.08
C ARG A 134 21.98 -9.70 11.10
N ALA A 135 21.79 -9.01 12.23
CA ALA A 135 20.82 -9.36 13.28
C ALA A 135 19.35 -9.06 12.92
N ILE A 136 19.07 -8.15 11.98
CA ILE A 136 17.70 -7.72 11.64
C ILE A 136 17.08 -8.62 10.56
N ILE A 137 17.91 -9.25 9.72
CA ILE A 137 17.48 -10.08 8.58
C ILE A 137 16.57 -11.25 9.01
N PRO A 138 16.86 -12.01 10.08
CA PRO A 138 15.98 -13.10 10.53
C PRO A 138 14.64 -12.62 11.09
N LEU A 139 14.62 -11.47 11.79
CA LEU A 139 13.40 -10.87 12.35
C LEU A 139 12.47 -10.34 11.24
N ALA A 140 13.03 -9.77 10.18
CA ALA A 140 12.24 -9.31 9.03
C ALA A 140 11.52 -10.46 8.32
N PHE A 141 12.20 -11.59 8.12
CA PHE A 141 11.60 -12.80 7.53
C PHE A 141 10.54 -13.44 8.44
N ASP A 142 10.71 -13.42 9.76
CA ASP A 142 9.70 -13.92 10.71
C ASP A 142 8.49 -12.97 10.82
N SER A 143 8.71 -11.65 10.73
CA SER A 143 7.63 -10.66 10.75
C SER A 143 6.72 -10.74 9.51
N GLY A 144 7.26 -11.05 8.33
CA GLY A 144 6.47 -11.34 7.13
C GLY A 144 5.71 -12.68 7.22
N ALA A 145 6.24 -13.64 7.98
CA ALA A 145 5.59 -14.92 8.25
C ALA A 145 4.53 -14.85 9.36
N SER A 146 4.52 -13.79 10.18
CA SER A 146 3.55 -13.64 11.27
C SER A 146 2.10 -13.48 10.79
N GLN A 147 1.89 -13.02 9.54
CA GLN A 147 0.59 -13.08 8.85
C GLN A 147 0.09 -14.53 8.62
N ARG A 148 0.98 -15.53 8.65
CA ARG A 148 0.64 -16.96 8.58
C ARG A 148 0.58 -17.67 9.94
N ARG A 149 0.85 -16.98 11.06
CA ARG A 149 0.92 -17.60 12.40
C ARG A 149 -0.25 -17.29 13.32
N GLN A 150 -1.41 -16.94 12.78
CA GLN A 150 -2.69 -17.18 13.46
C GLN A 150 -3.24 -18.54 13.04
N SER A 151 -2.59 -19.62 13.49
CA SER A 151 -3.27 -20.91 13.59
C SER A 151 -3.16 -21.35 15.06
N PRO A 152 -4.28 -21.45 15.80
CA PRO A 152 -4.28 -21.99 17.16
C PRO A 152 -3.99 -23.50 17.22
N PHE A 153 -3.56 -24.11 16.10
CA PHE A 153 -3.38 -25.57 15.96
C PHE A 153 -2.13 -26.14 16.65
N LEU A 154 -1.22 -25.30 17.15
CA LEU A 154 0.03 -25.75 17.79
C LEU A 154 -0.08 -26.01 19.30
N LEU A 155 -1.26 -25.84 19.92
CA LEU A 155 -1.51 -26.18 21.33
C LEU A 155 -2.07 -27.61 21.55
N LEU A 156 -2.28 -28.40 20.48
CA LEU A 156 -2.85 -29.75 20.54
C LEU A 156 -1.84 -30.90 20.41
N LEU A 157 -0.54 -30.62 20.47
CA LEU A 157 0.50 -31.65 20.53
C LEU A 157 1.37 -31.43 21.78
N HIS A 158 0.77 -31.69 22.93
CA HIS A 158 1.41 -32.43 24.02
C HIS A 158 0.91 -33.87 23.94
#